data_AF-A0A6A3GWC3-F1
#
_entry.id   AF-A0A6A3GWC3-F1
#
_cell.length_a   1.000
_cell.length_b   1.000
_cell.length_c   1.000
_cell.angle_alpha   90.00
_cell.angle_beta   90.00
_cell.angle_gamma   90.00
#
_symmetry.space_group_name_H-M   'P 1'
#
loop_
_entity.id
_entity.type
_entity.pdbx_description
1 polymer ?
#
loop_
_entity_poly.entity_id
_entity_poly.type
_entity_poly.pdbx_seq_one_letter_code
_entity_poly.pdbx_strand_id
1 'polypeptide(L)' 'MGASYLRGLQSYNQTAACVKHFIRYPKTPTGHDRDDVVMPDFDLLNYFMPLYKAAFEAGCNFHDGELHQM' A
#
# COMPACT_ATOMS: atom_id res chain seq x y z
N MET A 1 10.29 6.05 2.48
CA MET A 1 9.55 6.41 3.71
C MET A 1 8.64 5.28 4.22
N GLY A 2 7.91 4.54 3.37
CA GLY A 2 7.00 3.48 3.84
C GLY A 2 7.67 2.41 4.72
N ALA A 3 8.79 1.83 4.27
CA ALA A 3 9.50 0.77 5.00
C ALA A 3 10.04 1.22 6.38
N SER A 4 10.55 2.45 6.51
CA SER A 4 11.05 2.96 7.80
C SER A 4 9.93 3.16 8.82
N TYR A 5 8.74 3.57 8.36
CA TYR A 5 7.57 3.71 9.22
C TYR A 5 7.08 2.36 9.74
N LEU A 6 7.08 1.36 8.85
CA LEU A 6 6.77 -0.03 9.15
C LEU A 6 7.68 -0.62 10.22
N ARG A 7 9.01 -0.47 10.04
CA ARG A 7 10.00 -0.94 11.03
C ARG A 7 9.85 -0.22 12.37
N GLY A 8 9.49 1.05 12.37
CA GLY A 8 9.22 1.80 13.61
C GLY A 8 7.97 1.30 14.34
N LEU A 9 6.85 1.16 13.62
CA LEU A 9 5.60 0.69 14.22
C LEU A 9 5.69 -0.75 14.71
N GLN A 10 6.29 -1.64 13.92
CA GLN A 10 6.46 -3.06 14.25
C GLN A 10 7.66 -3.32 15.17
N SER A 11 8.41 -2.29 15.60
CA SER A 11 9.42 -2.43 16.66
C SER A 11 8.79 -2.77 18.02
N TYR A 12 7.48 -2.53 18.17
CA TYR A 12 6.71 -2.95 19.33
C TYR A 12 5.84 -4.15 18.94
N ASN A 13 6.10 -5.32 19.53
CA ASN A 13 5.47 -6.60 19.16
C ASN A 13 3.94 -6.65 19.34
N GLN A 14 3.30 -5.60 19.87
CA GLN A 14 1.84 -5.51 19.98
C GLN A 14 1.19 -4.67 18.88
N THR A 15 1.97 -4.11 17.93
CA THR A 15 1.47 -3.24 16.87
C THR A 15 1.72 -3.85 15.49
N ALA A 16 0.65 -4.15 14.76
CA ALA A 16 0.71 -4.49 13.35
C ALA A 16 0.62 -3.21 12.50
N ALA A 17 1.54 -3.05 11.54
CA ALA A 17 1.46 -2.00 10.54
C ALA A 17 0.77 -2.52 9.27
N CYS A 18 -0.15 -1.72 8.73
CA CYS A 18 -0.87 -2.02 7.48
C CYS A 18 -0.60 -0.95 6.43
N VAL A 19 -0.22 -1.36 5.21
CA VAL A 19 -0.07 -0.44 4.07
C VAL A 19 -1.45 -0.16 3.50
N LYS A 20 -1.79 1.12 3.41
CA LYS A 20 -3.00 1.59 2.73
C LYS A 20 -2.71 2.90 1.99
N HIS A 21 -3.50 3.27 0.99
CA HIS A 21 -4.55 2.46 0.36
C HIS A 21 -3.95 1.71 -0.83
N PHE A 22 -4.17 0.39 -0.92
CA PHE A 22 -3.70 -0.42 -2.03
C PHE A 22 -4.79 -0.48 -3.12
N ILE A 23 -4.58 -0.10 -4.37
CA ILE A 23 -3.49 0.63 -5.03
C ILE A 23 -4.15 1.85 -5.72
N ARG A 24 -3.38 2.90 -6.09
CA ARG A 24 -3.81 3.97 -7.04
C ARG A 24 -4.87 4.97 -6.56
N TYR A 25 -5.30 4.85 -5.32
CA TYR A 25 -6.18 5.81 -4.63
C TYR A 25 -5.86 7.30 -4.86
N PRO A 26 -4.59 7.79 -4.83
CA PRO A 26 -4.32 9.21 -5.00
C PRO A 26 -4.38 9.71 -6.47
N LYS A 27 -4.49 8.82 -7.46
CA LYS A 27 -4.48 9.23 -8.88
C LYS A 27 -5.91 9.41 -9.42
N THR A 28 -6.78 10.12 -8.72
CA THR A 28 -8.06 10.49 -9.32
C THR A 28 -7.85 11.61 -10.35
N PRO A 29 -8.49 11.56 -11.55
CA PRO A 29 -8.31 12.57 -12.59
C PRO A 29 -8.68 13.99 -12.14
N THR A 30 -9.65 14.07 -11.23
CA THR A 30 -10.25 15.31 -10.69
C THR A 30 -9.62 15.72 -9.36
N GLY A 31 -8.89 14.82 -8.69
CA GLY A 31 -8.43 15.00 -7.32
C GLY A 31 -9.53 14.79 -6.26
N HIS A 32 -10.75 14.41 -6.65
CA HIS A 32 -11.80 14.04 -5.69
C HIS A 32 -11.54 12.66 -5.11
N ASP A 33 -11.88 12.51 -3.83
CA ASP A 33 -11.77 11.25 -3.12
C ASP A 33 -12.73 10.20 -3.73
N ARG A 34 -12.24 8.98 -3.93
CA ARG A 34 -12.97 7.81 -4.48
C ARG A 34 -13.48 7.95 -5.92
N ASP A 35 -13.00 8.94 -6.66
CA ASP A 35 -13.28 9.01 -8.11
C ASP A 35 -12.61 7.86 -8.87
N ASP A 36 -13.22 7.51 -10.01
CA ASP A 36 -12.70 6.42 -10.83
C ASP A 36 -11.30 6.74 -11.37
N VAL A 37 -10.47 5.70 -11.48
CA VAL A 37 -9.12 5.84 -12.00
C VAL A 37 -8.91 4.89 -13.17
N VAL A 38 -8.57 5.46 -14.32
CA VAL A 38 -8.14 4.73 -15.52
C VAL A 38 -6.71 5.14 -15.87
N MET A 39 -5.78 4.18 -15.87
CA MET A 39 -4.41 4.30 -16.36
C MET A 39 -3.84 2.91 -16.68
N PRO A 40 -2.83 2.82 -17.55
CA PRO A 40 -2.25 1.54 -17.95
C PRO A 40 -1.53 0.80 -16.82
N ASP A 41 -1.46 -0.52 -16.95
CA ASP A 41 -0.76 -1.40 -16.01
C ASP A 41 0.74 -1.08 -15.91
N PHE A 42 1.33 -0.57 -16.99
CA PHE A 42 2.73 -0.13 -16.99
C PHE A 42 2.97 0.98 -15.95
N ASP A 43 2.10 1.99 -15.91
CA ASP A 43 2.25 3.10 -14.96
C ASP A 43 1.91 2.65 -13.53
N LEU A 44 0.95 1.73 -13.38
CA LEU A 44 0.62 1.11 -12.11
C LEU A 44 1.85 0.43 -11.48
N LEU A 45 2.52 -0.42 -12.26
CA LEU A 45 3.64 -1.22 -11.81
C LEU A 45 4.93 -0.41 -11.61
N ASN A 46 5.15 0.62 -12.42
CA ASN A 46 6.39 1.40 -12.31
C ASN A 46 6.30 2.55 -11.30
N TYR A 47 5.15 3.20 -11.14
CA TYR A 47 5.02 4.35 -10.25
C TYR A 47 4.45 4.02 -8.87
N PHE A 48 3.46 3.12 -8.79
CA PHE A 48 2.74 2.88 -7.54
C PHE A 48 3.21 1.61 -6.82
N MET A 49 3.44 0.52 -7.55
CA MET A 49 3.84 -0.77 -6.97
C MET A 49 5.15 -0.76 -6.16
N PRO A 50 6.21 0.00 -6.50
CA PRO A 50 7.49 -0.11 -5.78
C PRO A 50 7.39 0.21 -4.29
N LEU A 51 6.51 1.15 -3.92
CA LEU A 51 6.29 1.51 -2.52
C LEU A 51 5.65 0.35 -1.72
N TYR A 52 4.66 -0.32 -2.32
CA TYR A 52 4.01 -1.46 -1.68
C TYR A 52 4.94 -2.67 -1.62
N LYS A 53 5.72 -2.92 -2.68
CA LYS A 53 6.75 -3.98 -2.68
C LYS A 53 7.72 -3.80 -1.50
N ALA A 54 8.26 -2.59 -1.33
CA ALA A 54 9.17 -2.31 -0.22
C ALA A 54 8.50 -2.42 1.16
N ALA A 55 7.18 -2.17 1.25
CA ALA A 55 6.42 -2.35 2.48
C ALA A 55 6.18 -3.83 2.80
N PHE A 56 5.86 -4.65 1.78
CA PHE A 56 5.71 -6.09 1.93
C PHE A 56 7.03 -6.77 2.33
N GLU A 57 8.14 -6.39 1.68
CA GLU A 57 9.48 -6.84 2.07
C GLU A 57 9.88 -6.43 3.50
N ALA A 58 9.26 -5.36 4.03
CA ALA A 58 9.46 -4.93 5.41
C ALA A 58 8.62 -5.70 6.44
N GLY A 59 7.73 -6.60 6.00
CA GLY A 59 6.86 -7.41 6.88
C GLY A 59 5.49 -6.79 7.12
N CYS A 60 4.99 -5.96 6.19
CA CYS A 60 3.68 -5.34 6.34
C CYS A 60 2.54 -6.34 6.22
N ASN A 61 1.54 -6.19 7.09
CA ASN A 61 0.31 -6.96 7.06
C ASN A 61 -0.71 -6.27 6.15
N PHE A 62 -1.46 -7.06 5.40
CA PHE A 62 -2.59 -6.57 4.62
C PHE A 62 -3.84 -6.60 5.50
N HIS A 63 -4.64 -5.54 5.50
CA HIS A 63 -5.93 -5.50 6.18
C HIS A 63 -7.03 -5.13 5.19
N ASP A 64 -7.04 -5.85 4.07
CA ASP A 64 -8.23 -6.01 3.25
C ASP A 64 -8.86 -7.32 3.73
N GLY A 65 -10.12 -7.27 4.14
CA GLY A 65 -10.82 -8.33 4.88
C GLY A 65 -11.01 -9.68 4.16
N GLU A 66 -10.16 -10.05 3.19
CA GLU A 66 -10.27 -11.28 2.40
C GLU A 66 -8.94 -11.89 1.91
N LEU A 67 -7.80 -11.66 2.57
CA LEU A 67 -6.59 -12.47 2.31
C LEU A 67 -5.95 -12.96 3.60
N HIS A 68 -6.73 -13.72 4.37
CA HIS A 68 -6.20 -14.71 5.29
C HIS A 68 -5.83 -15.96 4.46
N GLN A 69 -4.53 -16.30 4.44
CA GLN A 69 -3.91 -17.46 3.78
C GLN A 69 -3.57 -17.33 2.31
N MET A 70 -2.32 -16.91 2.06
CA MET A 70 -1.40 -17.65 1.20
C MET A 70 -0.05 -17.75 1.91
#